data_AF-A0A660Q6Z9-F1
#
_entry.id   AF-A0A660Q6Z9-F1
#
_cell.length_a   1.000
_cell.length_b   1.000
_cell.length_c   1.000
_cell.angle_alpha   90.00
_cell.angle_beta   90.00
_cell.angle_gamma   90.00
#
_symmetry.space_group_name_H-M   'P 1'
#
loop_
_entity.id
_entity.type
_entity.pdbx_description
1 polymer ?
#
loop_
_entity_poly.entity_id
_entity_poly.type
_entity_poly.pdbx_seq_one_letter_code
_entity_poly.pdbx_strand_id
1 'polypeptide(L)'
;MRMELEEDSVPIGDEVRGACELLGLDPLYVANEGAMVVILPDRWAGQALEVIRSHPAGRMARVVGSVTGKTAGGRVVVRSALGTSRILDMLSGEQLPRIC
;
A
#
# COMPACT_ATOMS: atom_id res chain seq x y z
N MET A 1 -15.02 2.31 -9.67
CA MET A 1 -13.91 1.51 -9.13
C MET A 1 -13.48 2.16 -7.84
N ARG A 2 -13.65 1.46 -6.72
CA ARG A 2 -13.09 1.79 -5.42
C ARG A 2 -11.98 0.78 -5.14
N MET A 3 -10.92 1.21 -4.47
CA MET A 3 -9.90 0.31 -3.94
C MET A 3 -10.02 0.31 -2.43
N GLU A 4 -10.05 -0.87 -1.83
CA GLU A 4 -10.01 -1.06 -0.38
C GLU A 4 -8.67 -1.65 -0.03
N LEU A 5 -7.89 -0.92 0.78
CA LEU A 5 -6.57 -1.31 1.27
C LEU A 5 -6.71 -1.70 2.75
N GLU A 6 -6.16 -2.84 3.13
CA GLU A 6 -6.06 -3.26 4.53
C GLU A 6 -4.71 -2.78 5.09
N GLU A 7 -4.71 -1.79 5.97
CA GLU A 7 -3.51 -1.07 6.42
C GLU A 7 -2.43 -2.00 6.99
N ASP A 8 -2.82 -2.94 7.84
CA ASP A 8 -1.89 -3.86 8.51
C ASP A 8 -1.30 -4.93 7.57
N SER A 9 -1.90 -5.12 6.40
CA SER A 9 -1.39 -6.03 5.40
C SER A 9 -0.22 -5.44 4.62
N VAL A 10 -0.08 -4.10 4.61
CA VAL A 10 1.01 -3.40 3.94
C VAL A 10 2.32 -3.70 4.68
N PRO A 11 3.32 -4.31 4.02
CA PRO A 11 4.56 -4.67 4.66
C PRO A 11 5.42 -3.41 4.91
N ILE A 12 5.43 -2.95 6.15
CA ILE A 12 6.22 -1.79 6.60
C ILE A 12 7.12 -2.29 7.74
N GLY A 13 8.44 -2.12 7.58
CA GLY A 13 9.41 -2.51 8.61
C GLY A 13 9.33 -1.61 9.84
N ASP A 14 9.68 -2.16 11.01
CA ASP A 14 9.55 -1.46 12.30
C ASP A 14 10.39 -0.18 12.37
N GLU A 15 11.59 -0.19 11.76
CA GLU A 15 12.44 1.01 11.65
C GLU A 15 11.78 2.13 10.84
N VAL A 16 11.08 1.77 9.75
CA VAL A 16 10.34 2.73 8.91
C VAL A 16 9.13 3.26 9.68
N ARG A 17 8.39 2.41 10.39
CA ARG A 17 7.27 2.85 11.25
C ARG A 17 7.76 3.84 12.30
N GLY A 18 8.80 3.49 13.05
CA GLY A 18 9.35 4.36 14.09
C GLY A 18 9.86 5.71 13.54
N ALA A 19 10.51 5.70 12.38
CA ALA A 19 10.96 6.94 11.73
C ALA A 19 9.77 7.80 11.27
N CYS A 20 8.76 7.20 10.64
CA CYS A 20 7.54 7.90 10.22
C CYS A 20 6.78 8.49 11.40
N GLU A 21 6.63 7.75 12.51
CA GLU A 21 6.00 8.24 13.73
C GLU A 21 6.73 9.45 14.32
N LEU A 22 8.06 9.39 14.41
CA LEU A 22 8.87 10.48 14.95
C LEU A 22 8.82 11.74 14.07
N LEU A 23 8.75 11.57 12.74
CA LEU A 23 8.73 12.66 11.77
C LEU A 23 7.33 13.17 11.44
N GLY A 24 6.28 12.51 11.94
CA GLY A 24 4.89 12.85 11.60
C GLY A 24 4.52 12.55 10.15
N LEU A 25 5.16 11.54 9.55
CA LEU A 25 4.91 11.09 8.19
C LEU A 25 3.99 9.87 8.17
N ASP A 26 3.20 9.73 7.12
CA ASP A 26 2.45 8.50 6.85
C ASP A 26 3.25 7.65 5.84
N PRO A 27 3.64 6.41 6.19
CA PRO A 27 4.47 5.55 5.35
C PRO A 27 3.84 5.23 3.98
N LEU A 28 2.51 5.32 3.85
CA LEU A 28 1.83 5.10 2.57
C LEU A 28 2.09 6.21 1.54
N TYR A 29 2.68 7.33 1.97
CA TYR A 29 3.01 8.47 1.11
C TYR A 29 4.50 8.68 0.88
N VAL A 30 5.36 7.88 1.53
CA VAL A 30 6.81 7.98 1.36
C VAL A 30 7.21 7.31 0.05
N ALA A 31 8.12 7.95 -0.70
CA ALA A 31 8.61 7.41 -1.97
C ALA A 31 9.32 6.05 -1.79
N ASN A 32 9.16 5.16 -2.76
CA ASN A 32 9.79 3.84 -2.79
C ASN A 32 10.60 3.68 -4.09
N GLU A 33 11.86 3.26 -4.01
CA GLU A 33 12.75 3.05 -5.18
C GLU A 33 12.98 1.55 -5.53
N GLY A 34 12.24 0.65 -4.89
CA GLY A 34 12.38 -0.80 -5.10
C GLY A 34 11.08 -1.57 -4.88
N ALA A 35 9.94 -0.88 -4.89
CA ALA A 35 8.63 -1.48 -4.68
C ALA A 35 7.78 -1.40 -5.95
N MET A 36 6.81 -2.30 -6.06
CA MET A 36 5.81 -2.28 -7.13
C MET A 36 4.42 -2.55 -6.56
N VAL A 37 3.41 -1.96 -7.20
CA VAL A 37 1.99 -2.28 -6.97
C VAL A 37 1.49 -3.07 -8.17
N VAL A 38 0.85 -4.22 -7.91
CA VAL A 38 0.31 -5.09 -8.95
C VAL A 38 -1.19 -5.26 -8.75
N ILE A 39 -1.98 -4.95 -9.78
CA ILE A 39 -3.43 -5.16 -9.81
C ILE A 39 -3.71 -6.28 -10.81
N LEU A 40 -4.33 -7.36 -10.34
CA LEU A 40 -4.64 -8.54 -11.15
C LEU A 40 -5.96 -9.20 -10.72
N PRO A 41 -6.57 -10.07 -11.56
CA PRO A 41 -7.73 -10.85 -11.15
C PRO A 41 -7.44 -11.72 -9.93
N ASP A 42 -8.37 -11.75 -8.98
CA ASP A 42 -8.23 -12.44 -7.69
C ASP A 42 -7.78 -13.91 -7.81
N ARG A 43 -8.33 -14.64 -8.78
CA ARG A 43 -7.95 -16.04 -9.08
C ARG A 43 -6.46 -16.27 -9.34
N TRP A 44 -5.72 -15.23 -9.70
CA TRP A 44 -4.28 -15.29 -9.98
C TRP A 44 -3.41 -14.76 -8.83
N ALA A 45 -4.00 -14.22 -7.77
CA ALA A 45 -3.26 -13.60 -6.67
C ALA A 45 -2.26 -14.55 -5.99
N GLY A 46 -2.68 -15.80 -5.73
CA GLY A 46 -1.81 -16.81 -5.13
C GLY A 46 -0.58 -17.13 -5.99
N GLN A 47 -0.80 -17.45 -7.27
CA GLN A 47 0.28 -17.75 -8.21
C GLN A 47 1.22 -16.56 -8.41
N ALA A 48 0.68 -15.34 -8.52
CA ALA A 48 1.48 -14.14 -8.65
C ALA A 48 2.37 -13.92 -7.41
N LEU A 49 1.82 -14.12 -6.20
CA LEU A 49 2.60 -14.04 -4.97
C LEU A 49 3.73 -15.07 -4.91
N GLU A 50 3.48 -16.32 -5.33
CA GLU A 50 4.51 -17.36 -5.37
C GLU A 50 5.66 -16.95 -6.30
N VAL A 51 5.34 -16.49 -7.51
CA VAL A 51 6.33 -16.03 -8.49
C VAL A 51 7.13 -14.84 -7.95
N ILE A 52 6.46 -13.82 -7.40
CA ILE A 52 7.13 -12.62 -6.89
C ILE A 52 8.02 -12.97 -5.69
N ARG A 53 7.54 -13.79 -4.76
CA ARG A 53 8.28 -14.19 -3.56
C ARG A 53 9.45 -15.14 -3.84
N SER A 54 9.48 -15.78 -5.01
CA SER A 54 10.64 -16.56 -5.46
C SER A 54 11.87 -15.68 -5.70
N HIS A 55 11.68 -14.39 -6.00
CA HIS A 55 12.75 -13.43 -6.14
C HIS A 55 13.15 -12.83 -4.79
N PRO A 56 14.46 -12.68 -4.46
CA PRO A 56 14.90 -12.13 -3.17
C PRO A 56 14.27 -10.78 -2.81
N ALA A 57 14.14 -9.87 -3.79
CA ALA A 57 13.51 -8.55 -3.58
C ALA A 57 11.99 -8.61 -3.35
N GLY A 58 11.33 -9.71 -3.74
CA GLY A 58 9.88 -9.86 -3.64
C GLY A 58 9.40 -10.64 -2.42
N ARG A 59 10.30 -11.09 -1.53
CA ARG A 59 9.98 -11.94 -0.37
C ARG A 59 8.88 -11.37 0.53
N MET A 60 8.78 -10.04 0.62
CA MET A 60 7.80 -9.35 1.43
C MET A 60 6.48 -9.05 0.71
N ALA A 61 6.32 -9.41 -0.57
CA ALA A 61 5.10 -9.13 -1.31
C ALA A 61 3.88 -9.73 -0.61
N ARG A 62 2.78 -8.97 -0.54
CA ARG A 62 1.50 -9.41 0.04
C ARG A 62 0.34 -8.91 -0.83
N VAL A 63 -0.78 -9.62 -0.78
CA VAL A 63 -2.06 -9.02 -1.17
C VAL A 63 -2.40 -8.00 -0.10
N VAL A 64 -2.56 -6.74 -0.50
CA VAL A 64 -2.78 -5.63 0.44
C VAL A 64 -4.20 -5.06 0.41
N GLY A 65 -5.05 -5.58 -0.45
CA GLY A 65 -6.38 -5.03 -0.67
C GLY A 65 -7.06 -5.61 -1.89
N SER A 66 -8.19 -5.01 -2.25
CA SER A 66 -8.98 -5.43 -3.40
C SER A 66 -9.64 -4.24 -4.10
N VAL A 67 -10.00 -4.46 -5.36
CA VAL A 67 -10.83 -3.51 -6.11
C VAL A 67 -12.29 -3.86 -5.86
N THR A 68 -13.04 -2.94 -5.26
CA THR A 68 -14.47 -3.10 -4.96
C THR A 68 -15.33 -2.13 -5.80
N GLY A 69 -16.53 -2.59 -6.17
CA GLY A 69 -17.60 -1.74 -6.71
C GLY A 69 -17.35 -1.01 -8.05
N LYS A 70 -18.45 -0.46 -8.60
CA LYS A 70 -18.47 0.37 -9.82
C LYS A 70 -18.77 1.84 -9.49
N THR A 71 -18.12 2.42 -8.49
CA THR A 71 -18.34 3.83 -8.14
C THR A 71 -17.57 4.77 -9.06
N ALA A 72 -18.19 5.86 -9.51
CA ALA A 72 -17.50 6.93 -10.22
C ALA A 72 -16.51 7.65 -9.29
N GLY A 73 -15.35 8.09 -9.82
CA GLY A 73 -14.41 8.96 -9.11
C GLY A 73 -13.27 8.30 -8.33
N GLY A 74 -12.88 7.06 -8.68
CA GLY A 74 -11.59 6.42 -8.30
C GLY A 74 -11.04 6.77 -6.92
N ARG A 75 -11.52 6.11 -5.86
CA ARG A 75 -11.08 6.36 -4.47
C ARG A 75 -10.36 5.16 -3.86
N VAL A 76 -9.33 5.43 -3.07
CA VAL A 76 -8.66 4.45 -2.22
C VAL A 76 -9.14 4.65 -0.77
N VAL A 77 -9.69 3.61 -0.18
CA VAL A 77 -10.12 3.58 1.23
C VAL A 77 -9.21 2.64 1.99
N VAL A 78 -8.58 3.14 3.03
CA VAL A 78 -7.69 2.40 3.92
C VAL A 78 -8.48 1.99 5.14
N ARG A 79 -8.50 0.69 5.44
CA ARG A 79 -9.15 0.11 6.59
C ARG A 79 -8.08 -0.32 7.60
N SER A 80 -8.28 0.07 8.86
CA SER A 80 -7.40 -0.31 9.97
C SER A 80 -7.85 -1.61 10.63
N ALA A 81 -6.97 -2.23 11.43
CA ALA A 81 -7.28 -3.34 12.32
C ALA A 81 -8.52 -3.10 13.19
N LEU A 82 -8.73 -1.85 13.60
CA LEU A 82 -9.78 -1.43 14.52
C LEU A 82 -11.14 -1.25 13.81
N GLY A 83 -11.22 -1.55 12.52
CA GLY A 83 -12.43 -1.42 11.73
C GLY A 83 -12.77 0.02 11.35
N THR A 84 -11.87 0.97 11.60
CA THR A 84 -12.01 2.34 11.10
C THR A 84 -11.60 2.41 9.64
N SER A 85 -12.06 3.44 8.92
CA SER A 85 -11.70 3.65 7.52
C SER A 85 -11.42 5.12 7.25
N ARG A 86 -10.40 5.37 6.43
CA ARG A 86 -10.05 6.72 5.93
C ARG A 86 -9.85 6.70 4.43
N ILE A 87 -10.01 7.86 3.79
CA ILE A 87 -9.65 8.02 2.38
C ILE A 87 -8.14 8.27 2.31
N LEU A 88 -7.43 7.53 1.47
CA LEU A 88 -6.06 7.86 1.07
C LEU A 88 -6.15 8.80 -0.11
N ASP A 89 -6.09 10.09 0.17
CA ASP A 89 -6.24 11.14 -0.85
C ASP A 89 -4.90 11.42 -1.54
N MET A 90 -4.94 12.07 -2.69
CA MET A 90 -3.71 12.57 -3.31
C MET A 90 -3.13 13.69 -2.44
N LEU A 91 -1.81 13.67 -2.24
CA LEU A 91 -1.15 14.79 -1.56
C LEU A 91 -1.27 16.06 -2.41
N SER A 92 -1.41 17.21 -1.74
CA SER A 92 -1.34 18.52 -2.39
C SER A 92 0.08 18.94 -2.79
N GLY A 93 1.11 18.22 -2.34
CA GLY A 93 2.52 18.44 -2.64
C GLY A 93 3.42 17.32 -2.12
N GLU A 94 4.73 17.47 -2.24
CA GLU A 94 5.72 16.50 -1.75
C GLU A 94 5.90 16.59 -0.23
N GLN A 95 6.04 15.45 0.46
CA GLN A 95 6.30 15.43 1.91
C GLN A 95 7.76 15.79 2.25
N LEU A 96 8.71 15.36 1.42
CA LEU A 96 10.14 15.55 1.65
C LEU A 96 10.76 16.13 0.37
N PRO A 97 11.40 17.31 0.44
CA PRO A 97 12.04 17.89 -0.73
C PRO A 97 13.22 17.02 -1.16
N ARG A 98 13.39 16.84 -2.48
CA ARG A 98 14.53 16.12 -3.07
C ARG A 98 14.61 14.64 -2.66
N ILE A 99 13.46 14.00 -2.43
CA ILE A 99 13.41 12.59 -2.02
C ILE A 99 13.83 11.62 -3.15
N CYS A 100 13.81 12.06 -4.40
CA CYS A 100 14.32 11.35 -5.58
C CYS A 100 14.50 12.33 -6.76
#